data_AF-A0A8I0P175-F1
#
_entry.id   AF-A0A8I0P175-F1
#
_cell.length_a   1.000
_cell.length_b   1.000
_cell.length_c   1.000
_cell.angle_alpha   90.00
_cell.angle_beta   90.00
_cell.angle_gamma   90.00
#
_symmetry.space_group_name_H-M   'P 1'
#
loop_
_entity.id
_entity.type
_entity.pdbx_description
1 polymer ?
#
loop_
_entity_poly.entity_id
_entity_poly.type
_entity_poly.pdbx_seq_one_letter_code
_entity_poly.pdbx_strand_id
1 'polypeptide(L)'
;MAVGYITPVAGAEVVEGHGDALLPGLHDHHLHLLAMAAAASSVDCGVHAGDPDGLAAALRSAPGTWVRAVGYHERTAGHLDRQGARRMGARPAVRVQHRSGALWILNSPALALVHHILDHSPEVERDAVGRPTGRL
;
A
#
# COMPACT_ATOMS: atom_id res chain seq x y z
N MET A 1 26.92 23.92 17.92
CA MET A 1 26.72 24.39 16.53
C MET A 1 27.13 25.85 16.48
N ALA A 2 28.07 26.22 15.61
CA ALA A 2 28.41 27.63 15.39
C ALA A 2 27.69 28.09 14.12
N VAL A 3 27.04 29.25 14.18
CA VAL A 3 26.39 29.90 13.03
C VAL A 3 27.03 31.27 12.88
N GLY A 4 27.52 31.61 11.69
CA GLY A 4 28.20 32.88 11.41
C GLY A 4 29.46 32.70 10.57
N TYR A 5 30.29 33.74 10.51
CA TYR A 5 31.57 33.69 9.82
C TYR A 5 32.55 32.84 10.63
N ILE A 6 32.83 31.64 10.12
CA ILE A 6 33.78 30.70 10.70
C ILE A 6 34.89 30.42 9.69
N THR A 7 36.11 30.31 10.19
CA THR A 7 37.22 29.81 9.37
C THR A 7 37.11 28.28 9.30
N PRO A 8 37.06 27.68 8.11
CA PRO A 8 37.03 26.24 7.97
C PRO A 8 38.26 25.61 8.63
N VAL A 9 38.05 24.50 9.35
CA VAL A 9 39.15 23.72 9.91
C VAL A 9 39.84 22.96 8.77
N ALA A 10 41.17 22.86 8.80
CA ALA A 10 41.92 22.15 7.76
C ALA A 10 41.43 20.70 7.61
N GLY A 11 41.07 20.31 6.39
CA GLY A 11 40.54 18.98 6.07
C GLY A 11 39.03 18.81 6.28
N ALA A 12 38.30 19.85 6.67
CA ALA A 12 36.84 19.79 6.73
C ALA A 12 36.24 19.71 5.32
N GLU A 13 35.16 18.93 5.19
CA GLU A 13 34.31 18.96 4.01
C GLU A 13 33.55 20.29 3.96
N VAL A 14 33.63 20.98 2.83
CA VAL A 14 32.96 22.26 2.59
C VAL A 14 31.89 22.05 1.52
N VAL A 15 30.65 22.43 1.86
CA VAL A 15 29.51 22.42 0.94
C VAL A 15 29.07 23.86 0.71
N GLU A 16 29.15 24.31 -0.54
CA GLU A 16 28.75 25.66 -0.93
C GLU A 16 27.23 25.79 -0.94
N GLY A 17 26.68 26.66 -0.09
CA GLY A 17 25.24 26.88 0.01
C GLY A 17 24.66 27.82 -1.05
N HIS A 18 25.49 28.45 -1.88
CA HIS A 18 25.10 29.34 -2.99
C HIS A 18 24.07 30.45 -2.66
N GLY A 19 23.94 30.84 -1.38
CA GLY A 19 22.97 31.83 -0.93
C GLY A 19 21.57 31.27 -0.66
N ASP A 20 21.38 29.95 -0.76
CA ASP A 20 20.12 29.29 -0.42
C ASP A 20 19.89 29.18 1.10
N ALA A 21 18.64 28.90 1.48
CA ALA A 21 18.25 28.77 2.87
C ALA A 21 18.76 27.45 3.49
N LEU A 22 19.52 27.57 4.58
CA LEU A 22 19.81 26.43 5.46
C LEU A 22 18.68 26.27 6.46
N LEU A 23 17.95 25.16 6.37
CA LEU A 23 16.90 24.79 7.32
C LEU A 23 17.42 23.75 8.32
N PRO A 24 16.93 23.75 9.57
CA PRO A 24 17.06 22.60 10.45
C PRO A 24 16.51 21.33 9.76
N GLY A 25 17.00 20.17 10.17
CA GLY A 25 16.38 18.91 9.78
C GLY A 25 14.88 18.94 10.10
N LEU A 26 14.07 18.25 9.28
CA LEU A 26 12.65 18.08 9.58
C LEU A 26 12.48 17.01 10.65
N HIS A 27 11.75 17.33 11.72
CA HIS A 27 11.48 16.43 12.82
C HIS A 27 9.99 16.10 12.83
N ASP A 28 9.65 14.87 12.46
CA ASP A 28 8.31 14.33 12.63
C ASP A 28 8.26 13.56 13.96
N HIS A 29 7.39 14.01 14.88
CA HIS A 29 7.26 13.43 16.22
C HIS A 29 6.28 12.25 16.25
N HIS A 30 5.51 12.03 15.19
CA HIS A 30 4.55 10.94 15.11
C HIS A 30 4.55 10.38 13.69
N LEU A 31 5.38 9.37 13.50
CA LEU A 31 5.47 8.66 12.23
C LEU A 31 5.39 7.15 12.43
N HIS A 32 4.74 6.47 11.49
CA HIS A 32 4.61 5.02 11.51
C HIS A 32 5.59 4.39 10.52
N LEU A 33 6.88 4.28 10.88
CA LEU A 33 7.96 3.77 10.01
C LEU A 33 7.58 2.48 9.29
N LEU A 34 7.07 1.50 10.04
CA LEU A 34 6.72 0.19 9.51
C LEU A 34 5.54 0.26 8.53
N ALA A 35 4.57 1.15 8.78
CA ALA A 35 3.45 1.36 7.86
C ALA A 35 3.93 2.05 6.58
N MET A 36 4.84 3.02 6.67
CA MET A 36 5.45 3.66 5.50
C MET A 36 6.28 2.69 4.67
N ALA A 37 7.12 1.86 5.31
CA ALA A 37 7.88 0.82 4.63
C ALA A 37 6.95 -0.19 3.93
N ALA A 38 5.88 -0.59 4.61
CA ALA A 38 4.84 -1.44 4.03
C ALA A 38 4.13 -0.81 2.83
N ALA A 39 3.82 0.48 2.88
CA ALA A 39 3.21 1.21 1.77
C ALA A 39 4.18 1.32 0.59
N ALA A 40 5.45 1.66 0.84
CA ALA A 40 6.49 1.74 -0.17
C ALA A 40 6.77 0.40 -0.87
N SER A 41 6.54 -0.72 -0.18
CA SER A 41 6.68 -2.07 -0.74
C SER A 41 5.36 -2.64 -1.30
N SER A 42 4.30 -1.85 -1.39
CA SER A 42 2.99 -2.30 -1.88
C SER A 42 2.78 -1.91 -3.34
N VAL A 43 1.91 -2.66 -4.04
CA VAL A 43 1.39 -2.22 -5.33
C VAL A 43 0.47 -1.02 -5.10
N ASP A 44 0.77 0.11 -5.76
CA ASP A 44 -0.10 1.28 -5.75
C ASP A 44 -1.25 1.07 -6.75
N CYS A 45 -2.48 0.90 -6.27
CA CYS A 45 -3.64 0.78 -7.14
C CYS A 45 -4.05 2.12 -7.79
N GLY A 46 -3.64 3.25 -7.22
CA GLY A 46 -4.02 4.58 -7.69
C GLY A 46 -3.45 4.93 -9.06
N VAL A 47 -2.28 4.39 -9.41
CA VAL A 47 -1.64 4.64 -10.72
C VAL A 47 -2.32 3.90 -11.88
N HIS A 48 -3.21 2.95 -11.58
CA HIS A 48 -3.94 2.16 -12.57
C HIS A 48 -5.40 2.63 -12.76
N ALA A 49 -5.66 3.93 -12.56
CA ALA A 49 -6.99 4.51 -12.75
C ALA A 49 -7.53 4.23 -14.17
N GLY A 50 -8.64 3.49 -14.29
CA GLY A 50 -9.23 3.08 -15.57
C GLY A 50 -8.53 1.91 -16.26
N ASP A 51 -7.54 1.27 -15.62
CA ASP A 51 -6.73 0.19 -16.19
C ASP A 51 -6.76 -1.07 -15.30
N PRO A 52 -7.87 -1.84 -15.32
CA PRO A 52 -8.00 -3.06 -14.54
C PRO A 52 -6.99 -4.15 -14.95
N ASP A 53 -6.62 -4.21 -16.22
CA ASP A 53 -5.68 -5.22 -16.73
C ASP A 53 -4.24 -4.91 -16.31
N GLY A 54 -3.84 -3.64 -16.35
CA GLY A 54 -2.57 -3.18 -15.81
C GLY A 54 -2.45 -3.40 -14.30
N LEU A 55 -3.52 -3.13 -13.53
CA LEU A 55 -3.55 -3.48 -12.11
C LEU A 55 -3.35 -5.00 -11.93
N ALA A 56 -4.09 -5.83 -12.67
CA ALA A 56 -3.99 -7.27 -12.56
C ALA A 56 -2.59 -7.78 -12.96
N ALA A 57 -1.94 -7.16 -13.95
CA ALA A 57 -0.57 -7.46 -14.33
C ALA A 57 0.43 -7.09 -13.23
N ALA A 58 0.30 -5.91 -12.62
CA ALA A 58 1.14 -5.47 -11.51
C ALA A 58 1.02 -6.38 -10.28
N LEU A 59 -0.20 -6.82 -9.95
CA LEU A 59 -0.44 -7.76 -8.86
C LEU A 59 0.20 -9.14 -9.11
N ARG A 60 0.22 -9.60 -10.37
CA ARG A 60 0.85 -10.89 -10.75
C ARG A 60 2.37 -10.83 -10.81
N SER A 61 2.93 -9.69 -11.20
CA SER A 61 4.39 -9.50 -11.31
C SER A 61 5.04 -9.13 -9.99
N ALA A 62 4.26 -8.69 -8.99
CA ALA A 62 4.76 -8.39 -7.67
C ALA A 62 5.45 -9.61 -7.02
N PRO A 63 6.62 -9.42 -6.38
CA PRO A 63 7.40 -10.53 -5.85
C PRO A 63 6.73 -11.16 -4.62
N GLY A 64 7.01 -12.46 -4.41
CA GLY A 64 6.59 -13.20 -3.23
C GLY A 64 5.26 -13.95 -3.37
N THR A 65 4.87 -14.63 -2.30
CA THR A 65 3.63 -15.44 -2.25
C THR A 65 2.43 -14.66 -1.73
N TRP A 66 2.69 -13.52 -1.08
CA TRP A 66 1.71 -12.57 -0.58
C TRP A 66 1.99 -11.17 -1.12
N VAL A 67 1.00 -10.60 -1.79
CA VAL A 67 1.05 -9.26 -2.35
C VAL A 67 0.10 -8.35 -1.58
N ARG A 68 0.62 -7.18 -1.22
CA ARG A 68 -0.15 -6.08 -0.65
C ARG A 68 -0.34 -5.03 -1.72
N ALA A 69 -1.59 -4.61 -1.90
CA ALA A 69 -1.93 -3.47 -2.71
C ALA A 69 -2.69 -2.44 -1.88
N VAL A 70 -2.46 -1.17 -2.14
CA VAL A 70 -3.01 -0.06 -1.35
C VAL A 70 -3.53 1.05 -2.26
N GLY A 71 -4.33 1.96 -1.70
CA GLY A 71 -4.82 3.12 -2.45
C GLY A 71 -5.91 2.80 -3.48
N TYR A 72 -6.52 1.62 -3.42
CA TYR A 72 -7.56 1.24 -4.36
C TYR A 72 -8.79 2.14 -4.25
N HIS A 73 -9.41 2.42 -5.39
CA HIS A 73 -10.67 3.16 -5.52
C HIS A 73 -11.44 2.58 -6.72
N GLU A 74 -12.76 2.74 -6.76
CA GLU A 74 -13.60 2.18 -7.82
C GLU A 74 -13.24 2.71 -9.21
N ARG A 75 -12.62 3.90 -9.30
CA ARG A 75 -12.09 4.44 -10.57
C ARG A 75 -10.93 3.61 -11.14
N THR A 76 -10.27 2.78 -10.35
CA THR A 76 -9.18 1.90 -10.81
C THR A 76 -9.73 0.78 -11.69
N ALA A 77 -10.58 -0.08 -11.13
CA ALA A 77 -10.99 -1.33 -11.77
C ALA A 77 -12.51 -1.61 -11.66
N GLY A 78 -13.32 -0.57 -11.42
CA GLY A 78 -14.72 -0.72 -11.01
C GLY A 78 -14.82 -1.34 -9.61
N HIS A 79 -16.04 -1.59 -9.13
CA HIS A 79 -16.24 -2.19 -7.80
C HIS A 79 -15.62 -3.60 -7.72
N LEU A 80 -14.67 -3.79 -6.80
CA LEU A 80 -14.06 -5.09 -6.54
C LEU A 80 -14.93 -5.91 -5.58
N ASP A 81 -16.00 -6.49 -6.13
CA ASP A 81 -16.80 -7.54 -5.51
C ASP A 81 -16.10 -8.91 -5.61
N ARG A 82 -16.79 -10.00 -5.27
CA ARG A 82 -16.28 -11.38 -5.43
C ARG A 82 -15.78 -11.66 -6.86
N GLN A 83 -16.41 -11.08 -7.89
CA GLN A 83 -15.98 -11.24 -9.29
C GLN A 83 -14.75 -10.38 -9.60
N GLY A 84 -14.70 -9.14 -9.09
CA GLY A 84 -13.52 -8.29 -9.16
C GLY A 84 -12.30 -8.92 -8.48
N ALA A 85 -12.51 -9.57 -7.34
CA ALA A 85 -11.46 -10.30 -6.65
C ALA A 85 -10.90 -11.48 -7.45
N ARG A 86 -11.71 -12.10 -8.33
CA ARG A 86 -11.22 -13.13 -9.27
C ARG A 86 -10.34 -12.54 -10.37
N ARG A 87 -10.59 -11.30 -10.81
CA ARG A 87 -9.76 -10.61 -11.81
C ARG A 87 -8.32 -10.35 -11.34
N MET A 88 -8.10 -10.31 -10.02
CA MET A 88 -6.75 -10.26 -9.43
C MET A 88 -5.91 -11.52 -9.70
N GLY A 89 -6.54 -12.60 -10.20
CA GLY A 89 -5.86 -13.83 -10.57
C GLY A 89 -5.81 -14.88 -9.47
N ALA A 90 -5.43 -16.09 -9.87
CA ALA A 90 -5.38 -17.26 -8.99
C ALA A 90 -4.09 -17.39 -8.17
N ARG A 91 -3.05 -16.59 -8.47
CA ARG A 91 -1.81 -16.42 -7.69
C ARG A 91 -1.16 -15.08 -8.05
N PRO A 92 -0.39 -14.45 -7.13
CA PRO A 92 -0.16 -14.83 -5.73
C PRO A 92 -1.39 -14.58 -4.83
N ALA A 93 -1.28 -14.81 -3.51
CA ALA A 93 -2.32 -14.37 -2.57
C ALA A 93 -2.27 -12.84 -2.47
N VAL A 94 -3.40 -12.17 -2.69
CA VAL A 94 -3.48 -10.71 -2.76
C VAL A 94 -4.44 -10.19 -1.70
N ARG A 95 -3.99 -9.15 -0.98
CA ARG A 95 -4.86 -8.26 -0.22
C ARG A 95 -4.78 -6.84 -0.75
N VAL A 96 -5.92 -6.20 -0.92
CA VAL A 96 -6.07 -4.83 -1.42
C VAL A 96 -6.70 -3.98 -0.33
N GLN A 97 -6.10 -2.84 0.00
CA GLN A 97 -6.69 -1.84 0.86
C GLN A 97 -7.35 -0.76 0.01
N HIS A 98 -8.63 -0.49 0.24
CA HIS A 98 -9.28 0.69 -0.31
C HIS A 98 -8.65 1.96 0.29
N ARG A 99 -8.57 3.05 -0.48
CA ARG A 99 -7.93 4.31 -0.06
C ARG A 99 -8.52 4.93 1.20
N SER A 100 -9.76 4.57 1.57
CA SER A 100 -10.37 5.01 2.83
C SER A 100 -9.77 4.32 4.07
N GLY A 101 -9.01 3.25 3.89
CA GLY A 101 -8.50 2.40 4.96
C GLY A 101 -9.53 1.47 5.60
N ALA A 102 -10.81 1.64 5.28
CA ALA A 102 -11.93 0.97 5.94
C ALA A 102 -12.45 -0.29 5.23
N LEU A 103 -11.86 -0.67 4.09
CA LEU A 103 -12.26 -1.85 3.32
C LEU A 103 -11.02 -2.59 2.84
N TRP A 104 -11.02 -3.90 3.05
CA TRP A 104 -10.05 -4.83 2.52
C TRP A 104 -10.72 -5.76 1.50
N ILE A 105 -10.02 -6.04 0.40
CA ILE A 105 -10.44 -7.04 -0.59
C ILE A 105 -9.37 -8.12 -0.72
N LEU A 106 -9.77 -9.38 -0.56
CA LEU A 106 -8.92 -10.55 -0.70
C LEU A 106 -9.27 -11.32 -1.97
N ASN A 107 -8.27 -11.75 -2.73
CA ASN A 107 -8.50 -12.71 -3.81
C ASN A 107 -8.78 -14.11 -3.24
N SER A 108 -9.25 -15.03 -4.10
CA SER A 108 -9.59 -16.39 -3.66
C SER A 108 -8.45 -17.14 -2.95
N PRO A 109 -7.18 -17.06 -3.41
CA PRO A 109 -6.04 -17.63 -2.67
C PRO A 109 -5.83 -17.02 -1.28
N ALA A 110 -5.86 -15.69 -1.16
CA ALA A 110 -5.70 -15.03 0.14
C ALA A 110 -6.84 -15.42 1.09
N LEU A 111 -8.07 -15.42 0.60
CA LEU A 111 -9.24 -15.85 1.37
C LEU A 111 -9.13 -17.31 1.80
N ALA A 112 -8.66 -18.20 0.92
CA ALA A 112 -8.45 -19.61 1.26
C ALA A 112 -7.44 -19.79 2.41
N LEU A 113 -6.48 -18.88 2.57
CA LEU A 113 -5.51 -18.93 3.66
C LEU A 113 -6.08 -18.43 5.00
N VAL A 114 -7.04 -17.49 4.98
CA VAL A 114 -7.54 -16.83 6.20
C VAL A 114 -8.99 -17.17 6.56
N HIS A 115 -9.75 -17.85 5.71
CA HIS A 115 -11.18 -18.07 5.94
C HIS A 115 -11.52 -18.75 7.27
N HIS A 116 -10.61 -19.58 7.78
CA HIS A 116 -10.78 -20.33 9.04
C HIS A 116 -10.72 -19.45 10.30
N ILE A 117 -10.19 -18.22 10.20
CA ILE A 117 -10.15 -17.24 11.29
C ILE A 117 -11.22 -16.15 11.16
N LEU A 118 -11.98 -16.13 10.07
CA LEU A 118 -13.05 -15.14 9.87
C LEU A 118 -14.27 -15.54 10.71
N ASP A 119 -14.75 -14.61 11.52
CA ASP A 119 -15.95 -14.78 12.32
C ASP A 119 -17.23 -14.47 11.52
N HIS A 120 -18.39 -14.60 12.16
CA HIS A 120 -19.69 -14.30 11.56
C HIS A 120 -20.13 -12.84 11.77
N SER A 121 -19.20 -11.93 12.03
CA SER A 121 -19.50 -10.50 12.15
C SER A 121 -20.05 -9.94 10.83
N PRO A 122 -20.85 -8.86 10.89
CA PRO A 122 -21.34 -8.17 9.70
C PRO A 122 -20.23 -7.44 8.92
N GLU A 123 -19.03 -7.31 9.49
CA GLU A 123 -17.85 -6.72 8.82
C GLU A 123 -17.32 -7.65 7.72
N VAL A 124 -17.46 -8.97 7.90
CA VAL A 124 -17.13 -9.96 6.87
C VAL A 124 -18.28 -10.06 5.87
N GLU A 125 -18.12 -9.49 4.68
CA GLU A 125 -19.14 -9.59 3.63
C GLU A 125 -19.29 -11.06 3.18
N ARG A 126 -20.53 -11.53 3.14
CA ARG A 126 -20.89 -12.91 2.78
C ARG A 126 -21.94 -12.93 1.68
N ASP A 127 -21.87 -13.95 0.83
CA ASP A 127 -22.88 -14.17 -0.21
C ASP A 127 -24.17 -14.80 0.36
N ALA A 128 -25.17 -15.00 -0.51
CA ALA A 128 -26.48 -15.54 -0.13
C ALA A 128 -26.42 -16.95 0.49
N VAL A 129 -25.31 -17.68 0.34
CA VAL A 129 -25.09 -19.00 0.95
C VAL A 129 -24.13 -18.94 2.14
N GLY A 130 -23.84 -17.73 2.65
CA GLY A 130 -23.05 -17.49 3.87
C GLY A 130 -21.53 -17.56 3.68
N ARG A 131 -21.02 -17.68 2.46
CA ARG A 131 -19.57 -17.78 2.20
C ARG A 131 -18.96 -16.39 2.14
N PRO A 132 -17.78 -16.15 2.76
CA PRO A 132 -17.09 -14.88 2.62
C PRO A 132 -16.82 -14.53 1.15
N THR A 133 -17.07 -13.28 0.76
CA THR A 133 -16.83 -12.80 -0.61
C THR A 133 -15.38 -12.38 -0.83
N GLY A 134 -14.66 -12.15 0.27
CA GLY A 134 -13.30 -11.60 0.28
C GLY A 134 -13.26 -10.12 0.66
N ARG A 135 -14.42 -9.47 0.84
CA ARG A 135 -14.53 -8.09 1.33
C ARG A 135 -14.73 -8.08 2.84
N LEU A 136 -13.90 -7.31 3.54
CA LEU A 136 -13.80 -7.21 5.00
C LEU A 136 -13.69 -5.75 5.42
#